data_AF-A0A9W6HXH0-F1
#
_entry.id   AF-A0A9W6HXH0-F1
#
_cell.length_a   1.000
_cell.length_b   1.000
_cell.length_c   1.000
_cell.angle_alpha   90.00
_cell.angle_beta   90.00
_cell.angle_gamma   90.00
#
_symmetry.space_group_name_H-M   'P 1'
#
loop_
_entity.id
_entity.type
_entity.pdbx_description
1 polymer ?
#
loop_
_entity_poly.entity_id
_entity_poly.type
_entity_poly.pdbx_seq_one_letter_code
_entity_poly.pdbx_strand_id
1 'polypeptide(L)'
;MGRIRKLGASTAAVIAITAATSLLSPALPAQAAQAANCTSGGQIGTYGGSGWATCSGIGVNQGQVIIFCEDNSGAYNTVYGPWVSSGSTSTARCSRDTVLISLGYRYR
;
A
#
# COMPACT_ATOMS: atom_id res chain seq x y z
N MET A 1 -43.47 42.27 2.67
CA MET A 1 -43.36 42.04 1.21
C MET A 1 -42.94 40.59 1.00
N GLY A 2 -43.71 39.62 0.52
CA GLY A 2 -45.02 39.65 -0.11
C GLY A 2 -45.00 38.89 -1.45
N ARG A 3 -45.02 37.53 -1.40
CA ARG A 3 -45.49 36.55 -2.44
C ARG A 3 -44.75 36.62 -3.81
N ILE A 4 -44.64 35.63 -4.70
CA ILE A 4 -45.62 34.75 -5.39
C ILE A 4 -44.77 33.69 -6.18
N ARG A 5 -44.87 32.38 -5.92
CA ARG A 5 -45.54 31.27 -6.68
C ARG A 5 -45.13 30.97 -8.14
N LYS A 6 -44.78 29.69 -8.38
CA LYS A 6 -45.23 28.73 -9.43
C LYS A 6 -44.33 27.48 -9.29
N LEU A 7 -44.72 26.26 -8.93
CA LEU A 7 -45.84 25.35 -9.24
C LEU A 7 -46.04 25.06 -10.74
N GLY A 8 -45.54 23.90 -11.16
CA GLY A 8 -46.08 23.01 -12.19
C GLY A 8 -45.67 21.58 -11.80
N ALA A 9 -46.58 20.69 -11.37
CA ALA A 9 -47.57 19.93 -12.15
C ALA A 9 -46.88 18.86 -13.04
N SER A 10 -47.20 17.57 -13.06
CA SER A 10 -48.24 16.76 -12.41
C SER A 10 -47.91 15.27 -12.60
N THR A 11 -48.33 14.45 -11.62
CA THR A 11 -48.93 13.09 -11.72
C THR A 11 -48.34 12.01 -12.65
N ALA A 12 -47.99 10.87 -12.05
CA ALA A 12 -48.70 9.61 -12.32
C ALA A 12 -48.41 8.60 -11.20
N ALA A 13 -49.48 8.09 -10.60
CA ALA A 13 -49.45 7.04 -9.61
C ALA A 13 -49.08 5.70 -10.27
N VAL A 14 -48.20 4.93 -9.63
CA VAL A 14 -48.20 3.47 -9.77
C VAL A 14 -48.26 2.89 -8.37
N ILE A 15 -49.41 2.28 -8.08
CA ILE A 15 -49.72 1.60 -6.83
C ILE A 15 -49.00 0.24 -6.81
N ALA A 16 -48.33 0.01 -5.69
CA ALA A 16 -48.06 -1.24 -4.98
C ALA A 16 -47.63 -2.51 -5.75
N ILE A 17 -46.44 -3.00 -5.39
CA ILE A 17 -46.31 -4.40 -4.97
C ILE A 17 -45.58 -4.41 -3.63
N THR A 18 -46.32 -4.67 -2.56
CA THR A 18 -45.79 -5.14 -1.29
C THR A 18 -45.40 -6.61 -1.43
N ALA A 19 -44.10 -6.90 -1.31
CA ALA A 19 -43.63 -8.19 -0.83
C ALA A 19 -42.28 -7.96 -0.13
N ALA A 20 -42.29 -8.13 1.18
CA ALA A 20 -41.09 -8.12 2.00
C ALA A 20 -40.18 -9.29 1.58
N THR A 21 -38.96 -8.95 1.17
CA THR A 21 -37.80 -9.76 1.51
C THR A 21 -36.79 -8.82 2.12
N SER A 22 -36.78 -8.81 3.45
CA SER A 22 -35.68 -8.40 4.28
C SER A 22 -34.42 -9.17 3.87
N LEU A 23 -33.75 -8.72 2.81
CA LEU A 23 -32.34 -9.00 2.63
C LEU A 23 -31.62 -8.04 3.56
N LEU A 24 -31.59 -8.45 4.83
CA LEU A 24 -30.53 -8.12 5.77
C LEU A 24 -29.23 -8.47 5.04
N SER A 25 -28.70 -7.50 4.29
CA SER A 25 -27.33 -7.56 3.85
C SER A 25 -26.53 -7.68 5.13
N PRO A 26 -25.74 -8.75 5.33
CA PRO A 26 -24.76 -8.71 6.38
C PRO A 26 -23.88 -7.52 6.05
N ALA A 27 -24.04 -6.43 6.81
CA ALA A 27 -23.01 -5.44 6.97
C ALA A 27 -21.86 -6.21 7.63
N LEU A 28 -21.07 -6.87 6.78
CA LEU A 28 -19.74 -7.31 7.12
C LEU A 28 -19.09 -6.09 7.78
N PRO A 29 -18.55 -6.22 8.99
CA PRO A 29 -17.81 -5.12 9.57
C PRO A 29 -16.81 -4.70 8.51
N ALA A 30 -16.88 -3.44 8.08
CA ALA A 30 -15.84 -2.76 7.36
C ALA A 30 -14.65 -2.60 8.33
N GLN A 31 -14.10 -3.73 8.77
CA GLN A 31 -12.72 -3.82 9.18
C GLN A 31 -12.00 -3.46 7.90
N ALA A 32 -11.56 -2.21 7.81
CA ALA A 32 -10.52 -1.82 6.89
C ALA A 32 -9.32 -2.72 7.21
N ALA A 33 -9.31 -3.92 6.63
CA ALA A 33 -8.16 -4.76 6.54
C ALA A 33 -7.13 -3.92 5.83
N GLN A 34 -6.26 -3.24 6.58
CA GLN A 34 -5.17 -2.49 5.97
C GLN A 34 -4.34 -3.53 5.21
N ALA A 35 -4.49 -3.53 3.89
CA ALA A 35 -3.72 -4.36 2.98
C ALA A 35 -2.22 -4.16 3.26
N ALA A 36 -1.40 -5.14 2.88
CA ALA A 36 0.05 -5.05 3.01
C ALA A 36 0.56 -3.68 2.52
N ASN A 37 1.21 -2.94 3.40
CA ASN A 37 1.78 -1.63 3.15
C ASN A 37 3.28 -1.71 3.38
N CYS A 38 4.05 -1.38 2.35
CA CYS A 38 5.49 -1.36 2.41
C CYS A 38 6.01 0.02 2.00
N THR A 39 6.88 0.58 2.84
CA THR A 39 7.61 1.80 2.54
C THR A 39 9.09 1.47 2.48
N SER A 40 9.82 2.10 1.57
CA SER A 40 11.26 1.89 1.43
C SER A 40 11.98 3.18 1.06
N GLY A 41 13.26 3.26 1.39
CA GLY A 41 14.11 4.40 1.09
C GLY A 41 15.58 4.03 1.14
N GLY A 42 16.44 4.91 0.64
CA GLY A 42 17.88 4.64 0.62
C GLY A 42 18.70 5.75 0.00
N GLN A 43 20.01 5.58 0.09
CA GLN A 43 21.02 6.53 -0.38
C GLN A 43 21.44 6.18 -1.82
N ILE A 44 20.54 6.38 -2.78
CA ILE A 44 20.83 6.11 -4.20
C ILE A 44 22.02 6.98 -4.68
N GLY A 45 22.90 6.41 -5.50
CA GLY A 45 24.07 7.10 -6.04
C GLY A 45 25.25 7.21 -5.06
N THR A 46 25.16 6.59 -3.88
CA THR A 46 26.21 6.67 -2.84
C THR A 46 27.03 5.38 -2.76
N TYR A 47 28.36 5.50 -2.77
CA TYR A 47 29.29 4.40 -2.47
C TYR A 47 29.12 3.89 -1.04
N GLY A 48 28.95 2.58 -0.88
CA GLY A 48 28.57 2.00 0.41
C GLY A 48 27.18 2.44 0.88
N GLY A 49 26.34 2.92 -0.05
CA GLY A 49 24.99 3.39 0.22
C GLY A 49 24.14 2.31 0.90
N SER A 50 23.22 2.76 1.74
CA SER A 50 22.29 1.88 2.45
C SER A 50 20.86 2.07 1.98
N GLY A 51 20.07 1.00 2.07
CA GLY A 51 18.64 1.00 1.80
C GLY A 51 17.89 0.31 2.93
N TRP A 52 16.64 0.70 3.12
CA TRP A 52 15.76 0.15 4.13
C TRP A 52 14.35 -0.06 3.58
N ALA A 53 13.62 -0.98 4.19
CA ALA A 53 12.21 -1.19 3.93
C ALA A 53 11.49 -1.58 5.21
N THR A 54 10.26 -1.09 5.36
CA THR A 54 9.34 -1.43 6.46
C THR A 54 8.04 -1.89 5.83
N CYS A 55 7.67 -3.14 6.05
CA CYS A 55 6.43 -3.72 5.58
C CYS A 55 5.52 -4.07 6.77
N SER A 56 4.25 -3.70 6.69
CA SER A 56 3.24 -3.98 7.71
C SER A 56 1.88 -4.22 7.07
N GLY A 57 0.86 -4.56 7.88
CA GLY A 57 -0.50 -4.78 7.40
C GLY A 57 -0.90 -6.26 7.40
N ILE A 58 -2.15 -6.51 7.00
CA ILE A 58 -2.73 -7.86 7.04
C ILE A 58 -2.05 -8.74 6.00
N GLY A 59 -1.63 -9.94 6.43
CA GLY A 59 -0.92 -10.90 5.57
C GLY A 59 0.59 -10.65 5.48
N VAL A 60 1.13 -9.65 6.17
CA VAL A 60 2.59 -9.46 6.31
C VAL A 60 3.02 -10.05 7.64
N ASN A 61 3.74 -11.15 7.61
CA ASN A 61 4.35 -11.79 8.78
C ASN A 61 5.81 -11.35 8.91
N GLN A 62 6.53 -11.31 7.79
CA GLN A 62 7.90 -10.81 7.69
C GLN A 62 8.10 -9.95 6.44
N GLY A 63 8.96 -8.94 6.55
CA GLY A 63 9.38 -8.07 5.46
C GLY A 63 10.89 -8.01 5.34
N GLN A 64 11.39 -7.65 4.16
CA GLN A 64 12.81 -7.50 3.89
C GLN A 64 13.05 -6.46 2.79
N VAL A 65 14.12 -5.68 2.94
CA VAL A 65 14.66 -4.84 1.86
C VAL A 65 15.58 -5.64 0.93
N ILE A 66 15.50 -5.33 -0.36
CA ILE A 66 16.39 -5.81 -1.41
C ILE A 66 17.05 -4.58 -2.00
N ILE A 67 18.37 -4.56 -2.08
CA ILE A 67 19.10 -3.46 -2.71
C ILE A 67 19.94 -3.98 -3.86
N PHE A 68 20.10 -3.14 -4.88
CA PHE A 68 20.93 -3.41 -6.05
C PHE A 68 22.11 -2.47 -6.01
N CYS A 69 23.31 -3.03 -6.06
CA CYS A 69 24.57 -2.30 -6.01
C CYS A 69 25.32 -2.51 -7.33
N GLU A 70 25.96 -1.46 -7.83
CA GLU A 70 26.80 -1.50 -9.03
C GLU A 70 28.24 -1.13 -8.65
N ASP A 71 29.23 -1.84 -9.18
CA ASP A 71 30.63 -1.45 -9.06
C ASP A 71 31.09 -0.54 -10.21
N ASN A 72 32.32 -0.03 -10.13
CA ASN A 72 32.88 0.87 -11.15
C ASN A 72 33.15 0.20 -12.50
N SER A 73 33.07 -1.14 -12.57
CA SER A 73 33.16 -1.90 -13.81
C SER A 73 31.79 -2.15 -14.45
N GLY A 74 30.70 -1.69 -13.81
CA GLY A 74 29.33 -1.93 -14.22
C GLY A 74 28.78 -3.30 -13.82
N ALA A 75 29.46 -4.03 -12.92
CA ALA A 75 28.96 -5.31 -12.42
C ALA A 75 27.91 -5.07 -11.32
N TYR A 76 26.82 -5.84 -11.39
CA TYR A 76 25.70 -5.74 -10.45
C TYR A 76 25.76 -6.81 -9.37
N ASN A 77 25.45 -6.42 -8.14
CA ASN A 77 25.20 -7.34 -7.04
C ASN A 77 23.87 -7.02 -6.36
N THR A 78 23.12 -8.06 -5.98
CA THR A 78 21.89 -7.92 -5.20
C THR A 78 22.17 -8.26 -3.76
N VAL A 79 21.93 -7.31 -2.85
CA VAL A 79 22.11 -7.51 -1.41
C VAL A 79 20.75 -7.56 -0.72
N TYR A 80 20.62 -8.55 0.14
CA TYR A 80 19.41 -8.91 0.84
C TYR A 80 19.53 -8.49 2.31
N GLY A 81 18.61 -7.64 2.78
CA GLY A 81 18.51 -7.31 4.21
C GLY A 81 18.02 -8.52 5.03
N PRO A 82 18.04 -8.45 6.37
CA PRO A 82 17.44 -9.50 7.19
C PRO A 82 15.92 -9.53 6.99
N TRP A 83 15.32 -10.71 7.08
CA TRP A 83 13.88 -10.82 7.30
C TRP A 83 13.56 -10.31 8.70
N VAL A 84 12.67 -9.33 8.78
CA VAL A 84 12.22 -8.75 10.05
C VAL A 84 10.72 -8.91 10.19
N SER A 85 10.21 -8.88 11.41
CA SER A 85 8.77 -8.94 11.69
C SER A 85 8.00 -7.80 11.03
N SER A 86 6.69 -8.01 10.83
CA SER A 86 5.75 -6.97 10.40
C SER A 86 5.92 -5.67 11.20
N GLY A 87 5.93 -4.54 10.51
CA GLY A 87 6.14 -3.20 11.08
C GLY A 87 7.59 -2.87 11.45
N SER A 88 8.52 -3.82 11.33
CA SER A 88 9.94 -3.61 11.63
C SER A 88 10.71 -3.19 10.37
N THR A 89 11.80 -2.46 10.56
CA THR A 89 12.65 -1.98 9.46
C THR A 89 13.76 -2.97 9.16
N SER A 90 13.81 -3.46 7.93
CA SER A 90 14.92 -4.22 7.37
C SER A 90 15.88 -3.27 6.68
N THR A 91 17.18 -3.44 6.92
CA THR A 91 18.22 -2.58 6.33
C THR A 91 19.28 -3.44 5.65
N ALA A 92 19.76 -2.98 4.50
CA ALA A 92 20.89 -3.55 3.78
C ALA A 92 21.85 -2.43 3.36
N ARG A 93 23.09 -2.80 3.07
CA ARG A 93 24.11 -1.86 2.59
C ARG A 93 24.92 -2.46 1.46
N CYS A 94 25.28 -1.61 0.51
CA CYS A 94 26.26 -1.93 -0.51
C CYS A 94 27.66 -2.06 0.11
N SER A 95 28.55 -2.77 -0.57
CA SER A 95 29.98 -2.75 -0.24
C SER A 95 30.53 -1.34 -0.45
N ARG A 96 31.63 -0.99 0.24
CA ARG A 96 32.21 0.37 0.18
C ARG A 96 32.55 0.81 -1.25
N ASP A 97 32.94 -0.13 -2.10
CA ASP A 97 33.37 0.13 -3.48
C ASP A 97 32.23 0.01 -4.51
N THR A 98 30.99 -0.13 -4.04
CA THR A 98 29.81 -0.26 -4.88
C THR A 98 28.77 0.81 -4.54
N VAL A 99 28.08 1.31 -5.55
CA VAL A 99 27.06 2.35 -5.45
C VAL A 99 25.68 1.70 -5.37
N LEU A 100 24.83 2.20 -4.47
CA LEU A 100 23.42 1.82 -4.45
C LEU A 100 22.70 2.44 -5.66
N ILE A 101 22.18 1.61 -6.56
CA ILE A 101 21.51 2.09 -7.78
C ILE A 101 19.99 2.04 -7.69
N SER A 102 19.45 1.06 -6.96
CA SER A 102 18.02 0.83 -6.84
C SER A 102 17.74 -0.01 -5.60
N LEU A 103 16.49 -0.01 -5.16
CA LEU A 103 16.02 -0.78 -4.03
C LEU A 103 14.59 -1.23 -4.25
N GLY A 104 14.22 -2.29 -3.56
CA GLY A 104 12.88 -2.84 -3.52
C GLY A 104 12.66 -3.57 -2.19
N TYR A 105 11.54 -4.26 -2.10
CA TYR A 105 11.18 -5.01 -0.90
C TYR A 105 10.47 -6.30 -1.27
N ARG A 106 10.46 -7.24 -0.33
CA ARG A 106 9.60 -8.43 -0.38
C ARG A 106 9.00 -8.69 1.00
N TYR A 107 7.81 -9.27 1.02
CA TYR A 107 7.12 -9.65 2.24
C TYR A 107 6.46 -11.02 2.08
N ARG A 108 6.18 -11.67 3.19
CA ARG A 108 5.47 -12.95 3.29
C ARG A 108 4.79 -13.11 4.64
#